data_AF-A0A9W8LPP3-F1
#
_entry.id   AF-A0A9W8LPP3-F1
#
_cell.length_a   1.000
_cell.length_b   1.000
_cell.length_c   1.000
_cell.angle_alpha   90.00
_cell.angle_beta   90.00
_cell.angle_gamma   90.00
#
_symmetry.space_group_name_H-M   'P 1'
#
loop_
_entity.id
_entity.type
_entity.pdbx_description
1 polymer ?
#
loop_
_entity_poly.entity_id
_entity_poly.type
_entity_poly.pdbx_seq_one_letter_code
_entity_poly.pdbx_strand_id
1 'polypeptide(L)'
;ATRVSTAMVSQFGMSEVVGLVNYDAEQYERLSTEGKRAVENEVRVINELSNLRVMKLLTEHREELDRLAKALVEYETLDKNEIERAIKGLPIERDDVSK
;
A
#
# COMPACT_ATOMS: atom_id res chain seq x y z
N ALA A 1 0.61 2.11 -6.99
CA ALA A 1 1.85 2.38 -6.26
C ALA A 1 2.72 3.40 -6.98
N THR A 2 3.27 3.05 -8.16
CA THR A 2 4.28 3.87 -8.87
C THR A 2 3.89 5.33 -9.08
N ARG A 3 2.68 5.64 -9.55
CA ARG A 3 2.23 7.03 -9.79
C ARG A 3 2.29 7.90 -8.52
N VAL A 4 1.92 7.33 -7.36
CA VAL A 4 1.94 8.04 -6.08
C VAL A 4 3.38 8.28 -5.65
N SER A 5 4.21 7.25 -5.72
CA SER A 5 5.64 7.34 -5.37
C SER A 5 6.38 8.33 -6.27
N THR A 6 6.07 8.38 -7.57
CA THR A 6 6.61 9.41 -8.49
C THR A 6 6.19 10.80 -8.06
N ALA A 7 4.90 11.04 -7.77
CA ALA A 7 4.44 12.35 -7.30
C ALA A 7 5.09 12.76 -5.96
N MET A 8 5.31 11.82 -5.05
CA MET A 8 6.02 12.08 -3.79
C MET A 8 7.43 12.62 -4.02
N VAL A 9 8.16 12.04 -4.97
CA VAL A 9 9.55 12.42 -5.27
C VAL A 9 9.61 13.69 -6.13
N SER A 10 8.79 13.78 -7.18
CA SER A 10 8.93 14.86 -8.17
C SER A 10 8.09 16.09 -7.89
N GLN A 11 6.92 15.98 -7.25
CA GLN A 11 5.99 17.10 -7.04
C GLN A 11 5.95 17.57 -5.59
N PHE A 12 6.08 16.64 -4.64
CA PHE A 12 5.97 16.94 -3.22
C PHE A 12 7.31 17.13 -2.50
N GLY A 13 8.43 16.93 -3.20
CA GLY A 13 9.77 17.08 -2.63
C GLY A 13 10.04 16.14 -1.44
N MET A 14 9.42 14.97 -1.41
CA MET A 14 9.51 14.00 -0.30
C MET A 14 10.70 13.03 -0.46
N SER A 15 11.76 13.43 -1.17
CA SER A 15 13.03 12.69 -1.24
C SER A 15 14.17 13.61 -0.82
N GLU A 16 15.00 13.15 0.11
CA GLU A 16 16.19 13.88 0.56
C GLU A 16 17.27 13.94 -0.52
N VAL A 17 17.28 12.98 -1.46
CA VAL A 17 18.28 12.88 -2.53
C VAL A 17 17.98 13.83 -3.68
N VAL A 18 16.71 13.94 -4.07
CA VAL A 18 16.28 14.89 -5.11
C VAL A 18 16.08 16.29 -4.51
N GLY A 19 15.79 16.38 -3.21
CA GLY A 19 15.59 17.61 -2.46
C GLY A 19 14.16 18.16 -2.56
N LEU A 20 13.96 19.37 -2.01
CA LEU A 20 12.69 20.09 -2.10
C LEU A 20 12.51 20.70 -3.48
N VAL A 21 12.17 19.86 -4.44
CA VAL A 21 11.87 20.26 -5.81
C VAL A 21 10.40 19.95 -6.13
N ASN A 22 9.80 20.83 -6.90
CA ASN A 22 8.49 20.61 -7.49
C ASN A 22 8.65 20.72 -9.01
N TYR A 23 8.91 19.58 -9.63
CA TYR A 23 8.92 19.45 -11.09
C TYR A 23 7.49 19.26 -11.57
N ASP A 24 6.99 20.24 -12.34
CA ASP A 24 5.83 20.01 -13.18
C ASP A 24 6.17 19.00 -14.32
N ALA A 25 5.17 18.57 -15.08
CA ALA A 25 5.38 17.58 -16.14
C ALA A 25 6.36 18.05 -17.23
N GLU A 26 6.41 19.35 -17.52
CA GLU A 26 7.25 19.92 -18.55
C GLU A 26 8.69 20.10 -18.07
N GLN A 27 8.87 20.51 -16.81
CA GLN A 27 10.14 20.61 -16.11
C GLN A 27 10.75 19.23 -15.91
N TYR A 28 9.92 18.23 -15.56
CA TYR A 28 10.34 16.84 -15.45
C TYR A 28 10.96 16.34 -16.77
N GLU A 29 10.31 16.64 -17.90
CA GLU A 29 10.83 16.25 -19.21
C GLU A 29 12.13 16.96 -19.60
N ARG A 30 12.33 18.18 -19.09
CA ARG A 30 13.54 18.98 -19.29
C ARG A 30 14.70 18.60 -18.36
N LEU A 31 14.51 17.70 -17.39
CA LEU A 31 15.62 17.20 -16.56
C LEU A 31 16.67 16.49 -17.42
N SER A 32 17.92 16.59 -16.98
CA SER A 32 19.00 15.77 -17.51
C SER A 32 18.72 14.27 -17.29
N THR A 33 19.32 13.42 -18.11
CA THR A 33 19.22 11.96 -17.96
C THR A 33 19.65 11.50 -16.57
N GLU A 34 20.65 12.16 -15.98
CA GLU A 34 21.12 11.89 -14.62
C GLU A 34 20.06 12.22 -13.56
N GLY A 35 19.40 13.38 -13.68
CA GLY A 35 18.34 13.78 -12.76
C GLY A 35 17.09 12.91 -12.88
N LYS A 36 16.69 12.52 -14.10
CA LYS A 36 15.59 11.54 -14.30
C LYS A 36 15.92 10.20 -13.66
N ARG A 37 17.15 9.71 -13.81
CA ARG A 37 17.62 8.48 -13.14
C ARG A 37 17.59 8.58 -11.63
N ALA A 38 17.98 9.72 -11.06
CA ALA A 38 17.92 9.94 -9.62
C ALA A 38 16.46 9.83 -9.11
N VAL A 39 15.51 10.49 -9.78
CA VAL A 39 14.08 10.40 -9.43
C VAL A 39 13.57 8.95 -9.55
N GLU A 40 13.86 8.27 -10.66
CA GLU A 40 13.44 6.87 -10.84
C GLU A 40 14.01 5.92 -9.78
N ASN A 41 15.27 6.14 -9.38
CA ASN A 41 15.89 5.35 -8.33
C ASN A 41 15.19 5.55 -6.98
N GLU A 42 14.89 6.79 -6.62
CA GLU A 42 14.16 7.12 -5.38
C GLU A 42 12.75 6.52 -5.37
N VAL A 43 12.03 6.60 -6.50
CA VAL A 43 10.72 5.95 -6.66
C VAL A 43 10.82 4.45 -6.44
N ARG A 44 11.87 3.80 -6.96
CA ARG A 44 12.12 2.38 -6.76
C ARG A 44 12.37 2.06 -5.29
N VAL A 45 13.22 2.83 -4.62
CA VAL A 45 13.54 2.65 -3.19
C VAL A 45 12.28 2.78 -2.34
N ILE A 46 11.45 3.81 -2.56
CA ILE A 46 10.19 4.00 -1.81
C ILE A 46 9.24 2.81 -2.00
N ASN A 47 9.11 2.32 -3.24
CA ASN A 47 8.26 1.16 -3.53
C ASN A 47 8.80 -0.10 -2.85
N GLU A 48 10.10 -0.34 -2.91
CA GLU A 48 10.73 -1.50 -2.28
C GLU A 48 10.57 -1.48 -0.76
N LEU A 49 10.87 -0.35 -0.12
CA LEU A 49 10.69 -0.18 1.33
C LEU A 49 9.22 -0.36 1.75
N SER A 50 8.29 0.16 0.95
CA SER A 50 6.86 -0.02 1.21
C SER A 50 6.44 -1.48 1.05
N ASN A 51 6.96 -2.18 0.05
CA ASN A 51 6.72 -3.59 -0.15
C ASN A 51 7.26 -4.41 1.02
N LEU A 52 8.51 -4.20 1.42
CA LEU A 52 9.13 -4.86 2.56
C LEU A 52 8.35 -4.61 3.86
N ARG A 53 7.91 -3.37 4.10
CA ARG A 53 7.07 -3.02 5.27
C ARG A 53 5.75 -3.78 5.27
N VAL A 54 5.07 -3.85 4.12
CA VAL A 54 3.80 -4.58 4.00
C VAL A 54 4.02 -6.08 4.15
N MET A 55 5.04 -6.65 3.53
CA MET A 55 5.37 -8.07 3.66
C MET A 55 5.69 -8.45 5.10
N LYS A 56 6.43 -7.59 5.81
CA LYS A 56 6.68 -7.74 7.25
C LYS A 56 5.38 -7.70 8.05
N LEU A 57 4.53 -6.69 7.82
CA LEU A 57 3.23 -6.56 8.49
C LEU A 57 2.34 -7.79 8.26
N LEU A 58 2.23 -8.27 7.02
CA LEU A 58 1.43 -9.45 6.68
C LEU A 58 2.00 -10.75 7.26
N THR A 59 3.32 -10.81 7.47
CA THR A 59 3.98 -11.98 8.06
C THR A 59 3.84 -11.95 9.59
N GLU A 60 3.96 -10.80 10.23
CA GLU A 60 3.70 -10.60 11.66
C GLU A 60 2.25 -10.92 12.01
N HIS A 61 1.31 -10.51 11.14
CA HIS A 61 -0.13 -10.71 11.31
C HIS A 61 -0.68 -11.91 10.53
N ARG A 62 0.15 -12.95 10.32
CA ARG A 62 -0.20 -14.06 9.45
C ARG A 62 -1.42 -14.84 9.95
N GLU A 63 -1.54 -15.03 11.26
CA GLU A 63 -2.68 -15.73 11.85
C GLU A 63 -4.00 -14.98 11.64
N GLU A 64 -3.98 -13.65 11.74
CA GLU A 64 -5.18 -12.81 11.51
C GLU A 64 -5.58 -12.83 10.04
N LEU A 65 -4.59 -12.80 9.14
CA LEU A 65 -4.80 -12.95 7.70
C LEU A 65 -5.41 -14.31 7.36
N ASP A 66 -4.89 -15.40 7.94
CA ASP A 66 -5.41 -16.74 7.70
C ASP A 66 -6.84 -16.91 8.27
N ARG A 67 -7.16 -16.28 9.41
CA ARG A 67 -8.54 -16.23 9.95
C ARG A 67 -9.50 -15.50 9.01
N LEU A 68 -9.07 -14.34 8.50
CA LEU A 68 -9.88 -13.57 7.54
C LEU A 68 -10.09 -14.35 6.24
N ALA A 69 -9.06 -15.03 5.75
CA ALA A 69 -9.15 -15.86 4.55
C ALA A 69 -10.14 -17.03 4.72
N LYS A 70 -10.12 -17.72 5.87
CA LYS A 70 -11.10 -18.77 6.19
C LYS A 70 -12.52 -18.23 6.25
N ALA A 71 -12.70 -17.08 6.91
CA ALA A 71 -14.01 -16.42 6.98
C ALA A 71 -14.54 -16.05 5.58
N LEU A 72 -13.69 -15.56 4.67
CA LEU A 72 -14.09 -15.26 3.29
C LEU A 72 -14.47 -16.52 2.49
N VAL A 73 -13.82 -17.66 2.75
CA VAL A 73 -14.18 -18.93 2.12
C VAL A 73 -15.55 -19.43 2.62
N GLU A 74 -15.89 -19.17 3.89
CA GLU A 74 -17.17 -19.59 4.48
C GLU A 74 -18.35 -18.67 4.12
N TYR A 75 -18.14 -17.35 4.09
CA TYR A 75 -19.22 -16.35 4.01
C TYR A 75 -19.28 -15.54 2.71
N GLU A 76 -18.34 -15.77 1.77
CA GLU A 76 -18.14 -15.13 0.45
C GLU A 76 -17.87 -13.62 0.46
N THR A 77 -18.53 -12.90 1.37
CA THR A 77 -18.43 -11.46 1.60
C THR A 77 -18.37 -11.22 3.10
N LEU A 78 -17.67 -10.16 3.51
CA LEU A 78 -17.61 -9.74 4.91
C LEU A 78 -17.85 -8.23 5.00
N ASP A 79 -18.72 -7.82 5.91
CA ASP A 79 -18.90 -6.42 6.28
C ASP A 79 -17.83 -5.99 7.30
N LYS A 80 -17.64 -4.68 7.49
CA LYS A 80 -16.58 -4.13 8.35
C LYS A 80 -16.59 -4.74 9.77
N ASN A 81 -17.78 -4.88 10.36
CA ASN A 81 -17.93 -5.47 11.70
C ASN A 81 -17.54 -6.95 11.73
N GLU A 82 -17.83 -7.69 10.65
CA GLU A 82 -17.49 -9.11 10.50
C GLU A 82 -15.97 -9.29 10.31
N ILE A 83 -15.32 -8.40 9.55
CA ILE A 83 -13.86 -8.36 9.37
C ILE A 83 -13.16 -8.15 10.72
N GLU A 84 -13.60 -7.17 11.51
CA GLU A 84 -13.02 -6.91 12.83
C GLU A 84 -13.20 -8.10 13.80
N ARG A 85 -14.34 -8.80 13.74
CA ARG A 85 -14.58 -10.02 14.52
C ARG A 85 -13.69 -11.18 14.04
N ALA A 86 -13.57 -11.39 12.74
CA ALA A 86 -12.72 -12.43 12.15
C ALA A 86 -11.24 -12.25 12.52
N ILE A 87 -10.73 -11.01 12.45
CA ILE A 87 -9.37 -10.66 12.89
C ILE A 87 -9.17 -10.99 14.37
N LYS A 88 -10.16 -10.68 15.23
CA LYS A 88 -10.14 -10.97 16.67
C LYS A 88 -10.39 -12.45 17.02
N GLY A 89 -10.73 -13.30 16.05
CA GLY A 89 -11.06 -14.71 16.28
C GLY A 89 -12.41 -14.92 16.97
N LEU A 90 -13.30 -13.93 16.89
CA LEU A 90 -14.66 -14.03 17.42
C LEU A 90 -15.59 -14.67 16.37
N PRO A 91 -16.64 -15.38 16.80
CA PRO A 91 -17.63 -15.93 15.88
C PRO A 91 -18.31 -14.79 15.08
N ILE A 92 -18.47 -15.03 13.78
CA ILE A 92 -19.23 -14.16 12.89
C ILE A 92 -20.70 -14.47 13.11
N GLU A 93 -21.40 -13.55 13.76
CA GLU A 93 -22.86 -13.63 13.91
C GLU A 93 -23.48 -12.99 12.68
N ARG A 94 -23.84 -13.83 11.70
CA ARG A 94 -24.84 -13.45 10.71
C ARG A 94 -26.20 -13.83 11.28
N ASP A 95 -27.02 -12.81 11.56
CA ASP A 95 -28.46 -13.04 11.53
C ASP A 95 -28.76 -13.43 10.09
N ASP A 96 -29.02 -14.72 9.85
CA ASP A 96 -29.47 -15.23 8.57
C ASP A 96 -30.67 -14.39 8.13
N VAL A 97 -30.44 -13.44 7.22
CA VAL A 97 -31.53 -12.83 6.44
C VAL A 97 -31.94 -13.88 5.41
N SER A 98 -32.51 -14.98 5.91
CA SER A 98 -33.48 -15.77 5.16
C SER A 98 -34.66 -14.86 4.86
N LYS A 99 -34.66 -14.30 3.64
CA LYS A 99 -35.86 -14.14 2.80
C LYS A 99 -35.49 -13.79 1.37
#